data_AF-A0A832AE93-F1
#
_entry.id   AF-A0A832AE93-F1
#
_cell.length_a   1.000
_cell.length_b   1.000
_cell.length_c   1.000
_cell.angle_alpha   90.00
_cell.angle_beta   90.00
_cell.angle_gamma   90.00
#
_symmetry.space_group_name_H-M   'P 1'
#
loop_
_entity.id
_entity.type
_entity.pdbx_description
1 polymer ?
#
loop_
_entity_poly.entity_id
_entity_poly.type
_entity_poly.pdbx_seq_one_letter_code
_entity_poly.pdbx_strand_id
1 'polypeptide(L)'
;MNKDLQNLRFQINEIDNKIIELLEKRSEIVKNIGIIKREKGLSFYSPERENQIYKTLDSLKLTFMNKNSLKAIFREIMSASIKMEEPLTISYLGPEATFTHQAAIEKFGTSLYYQPEESIEDVFFDVEQDRADFGVVPIENSIEGVVNYTLDMFVNSNVKIVSEIMVDIKHNLLSKSNSLSEIKAVYSHPNALGQCKNWLKKHLPNAILLETASTAKAAKIAAKDKSAAAISSLAASSLYDLNVLAKGIEDKINNVTRFLVIGKH
;
A
#
# COMPACT_ATOMS: atom_id res chain seq x y z
N MET A 1 25.27 -1.65 -33.27
CA MET A 1 24.58 -0.91 -32.20
C MET A 1 24.00 0.35 -32.81
N ASN A 2 22.70 0.61 -32.67
CA ASN A 2 22.02 1.70 -33.39
C ASN A 2 22.49 3.07 -32.85
N LYS A 3 23.12 3.90 -33.70
CA LYS A 3 23.69 5.20 -33.32
C LYS A 3 22.63 6.21 -32.85
N ASP A 4 21.43 6.16 -33.43
CA ASP A 4 20.33 7.06 -33.05
C ASP A 4 19.83 6.72 -31.65
N LEU A 5 19.74 5.43 -31.33
CA LEU A 5 19.38 4.97 -29.98
C LEU A 5 20.42 5.39 -28.94
N GLN A 6 21.72 5.36 -29.28
CA GLN A 6 22.77 5.81 -28.38
C GLN A 6 22.68 7.32 -28.11
N ASN A 7 22.43 8.12 -29.15
CA ASN A 7 22.27 9.55 -29.00
C ASN A 7 21.08 9.90 -28.09
N LEU A 8 19.93 9.22 -28.27
CA LEU A 8 18.77 9.41 -27.39
C LEU A 8 19.06 9.02 -25.94
N ARG A 9 19.81 7.93 -25.70
CA ARG A 9 20.24 7.54 -24.35
C ARG A 9 21.15 8.57 -23.71
N PHE A 10 22.06 9.16 -24.48
CA PHE A 10 22.92 10.24 -23.98
C PHE A 10 22.08 11.46 -23.55
N GLN A 11 21.08 11.86 -24.34
CA GLN A 11 20.17 12.94 -23.98
C GLN A 11 19.37 12.65 -22.71
N ILE A 12 18.93 11.40 -22.51
CA ILE A 12 18.29 10.97 -21.26
C ILE A 12 19.24 11.10 -20.08
N ASN A 13 20.48 10.63 -20.20
CA ASN A 13 21.47 10.72 -19.12
C ASN A 13 21.72 12.18 -18.67
N GLU A 14 21.79 13.12 -19.63
CA GLU A 14 21.93 14.54 -19.31
C GLU A 14 20.73 15.11 -18.53
N ILE A 15 19.52 14.61 -18.80
CA ILE A 15 18.32 14.99 -18.05
C ILE A 15 18.34 14.34 -16.66
N ASP A 16 18.71 13.06 -16.57
CA ASP A 16 18.77 12.32 -15.31
C ASP A 16 19.78 12.95 -14.34
N ASN A 17 20.93 13.40 -14.84
CA ASN A 17 21.90 14.15 -14.03
C ASN A 17 21.30 15.43 -13.44
N LYS A 18 20.50 16.17 -14.21
CA LYS A 18 19.81 17.37 -13.71
C LYS A 18 18.74 17.02 -12.67
N ILE A 19 18.03 15.90 -12.84
CA ILE A 19 17.07 15.42 -11.85
C ILE A 19 17.80 15.11 -10.53
N ILE A 20 18.95 14.42 -10.59
CA ILE A 20 19.78 14.12 -9.41
C ILE A 20 20.23 15.42 -8.73
N GLU A 21 20.76 16.38 -9.47
CA GLU A 21 21.17 17.69 -8.91
C GLU A 21 20.01 18.41 -8.22
N LEU A 22 18.81 18.37 -8.79
CA LEU A 22 17.62 18.98 -8.19
C LEU A 22 17.17 18.24 -6.92
N LEU A 23 17.27 16.90 -6.92
CA LEU A 23 16.98 16.09 -5.73
C LEU A 23 17.98 16.36 -4.61
N GLU A 24 19.28 16.48 -4.91
CA GLU A 24 20.31 16.85 -3.92
C GLU A 24 20.05 18.22 -3.30
N LYS A 25 19.78 19.24 -4.13
CA LYS A 25 19.41 20.58 -3.63
C LYS A 25 18.17 20.54 -2.75
N ARG A 26 17.17 19.73 -3.14
CA ARG A 26 15.96 19.55 -2.33
C ARG A 26 16.29 18.88 -0.99
N SER A 27 17.16 17.87 -0.99
CA SER A 27 17.61 17.14 0.19
C SER A 27 18.35 18.05 1.20
N GLU A 28 19.13 19.02 0.74
CA GLU A 28 19.75 20.03 1.61
C GLU A 28 18.70 20.87 2.35
N ILE A 29 17.65 21.30 1.64
CA ILE A 29 16.54 22.07 2.24
C ILE A 29 15.77 21.20 3.25
N VAL A 30 15.50 19.94 2.89
CA VAL A 30 14.85 18.95 3.77
C VAL A 30 15.62 18.78 5.08
N LYS A 31 16.95 18.66 5.04
CA LYS A 31 17.77 18.58 6.26
C LYS A 31 17.57 19.78 7.19
N ASN A 32 17.55 20.99 6.62
CA ASN A 32 17.32 22.20 7.40
C ASN A 32 15.90 22.25 7.99
N ILE A 33 14.89 21.79 7.24
CA ILE A 33 13.51 21.64 7.75
C ILE A 33 13.48 20.65 8.92
N GLY A 34 14.17 19.51 8.80
CA GLY A 34 14.26 18.51 9.86
C GLY A 34 14.85 19.07 11.16
N ILE A 35 15.90 19.90 11.08
CA ILE A 35 16.48 20.59 12.24
C ILE A 35 15.42 21.47 12.92
N ILE A 36 14.74 22.33 12.15
CA ILE A 36 13.72 23.26 12.67
C ILE A 36 12.55 22.50 13.32
N LYS A 37 12.07 21.42 12.69
CA LYS A 37 10.98 20.60 13.23
C LYS A 37 11.37 19.99 14.57
N ARG A 38 12.58 19.46 14.66
CA ARG A 38 13.10 18.82 15.87
C ARG A 38 13.28 19.82 17.01
N GLU A 39 13.82 21.01 16.73
CA GLU A 39 13.95 22.10 17.72
C GLU A 39 12.60 22.62 18.24
N LYS A 40 11.57 22.61 17.38
CA LYS A 40 10.24 23.12 17.71
C LYS A 40 9.25 22.05 18.16
N GLY A 41 9.66 20.77 18.20
CA GLY A 41 8.77 19.65 18.51
C GLY A 41 7.60 19.51 17.53
N LEU A 42 7.81 19.83 16.25
CA LEU A 42 6.79 19.73 15.21
C LEU A 42 6.77 18.34 14.58
N SER A 43 5.60 17.89 14.13
CA SER A 43 5.46 16.62 13.40
C SER A 43 6.29 16.61 12.11
N PHE A 44 6.97 15.49 11.87
CA PHE A 44 7.72 15.25 10.63
C PHE A 44 6.79 14.96 9.45
N TYR A 45 5.61 14.41 9.70
CA TYR A 45 4.57 14.19 8.70
C TYR A 45 3.49 15.28 8.76
N SER A 46 3.26 15.96 7.62
CA SER A 46 2.21 16.98 7.48
C SER A 46 1.30 16.64 6.29
N PRO A 47 0.09 16.10 6.55
CA PRO A 47 -0.92 15.84 5.53
C PRO A 47 -1.31 17.08 4.72
N GLU A 48 -1.33 18.27 5.34
CA GLU A 48 -1.68 19.52 4.69
C GLU A 48 -0.66 19.87 3.61
N ARG A 49 0.63 19.68 3.92
CA ARG A 49 1.71 19.94 2.97
C ARG A 49 1.67 18.96 1.80
N GLU A 50 1.41 17.69 2.07
CA GLU A 50 1.21 16.66 1.03
C GLU A 50 0.05 17.05 0.10
N ASN A 51 -1.10 17.41 0.68
CA ASN A 51 -2.28 17.83 -0.08
C ASN A 51 -2.03 19.08 -0.93
N GLN A 52 -1.24 20.04 -0.44
CA GLN A 52 -0.82 21.19 -1.24
C GLN A 52 -0.01 20.77 -2.47
N ILE A 53 0.95 19.85 -2.29
CA ILE A 53 1.77 19.34 -3.39
C ILE A 53 0.86 18.64 -4.42
N TYR A 54 -0.03 17.74 -4.00
CA TYR A 54 -0.93 17.05 -4.92
C TYR A 54 -1.88 18.00 -5.66
N LYS A 55 -2.41 19.03 -5.00
CA LYS A 55 -3.21 20.08 -5.67
C LYS A 55 -2.39 20.83 -6.73
N THR A 56 -1.13 21.13 -6.44
CA THR A 56 -0.22 21.71 -7.44
C THR A 56 -0.01 20.76 -8.61
N LEU A 57 0.26 19.48 -8.37
CA LEU A 57 0.44 18.49 -9.44
C LEU A 57 -0.83 18.33 -10.29
N ASP A 58 -2.01 18.41 -9.67
CA ASP A 58 -3.28 18.32 -10.37
C ASP A 58 -3.60 19.54 -11.23
N SER A 59 -3.05 20.71 -10.93
CA SER A 59 -3.26 21.91 -11.76
C SER A 59 -2.32 21.98 -12.98
N LEU A 60 -1.27 21.15 -13.02
CA LEU A 60 -0.33 21.12 -14.14
C LEU A 60 -1.00 20.62 -15.43
N LYS A 61 -0.72 21.32 -16.53
CA LYS A 61 -1.06 20.89 -17.89
C LYS A 61 0.09 20.07 -18.45
N LEU A 62 -0.02 18.75 -18.32
CA LEU A 62 0.97 17.79 -18.80
C LEU A 62 0.57 17.26 -20.19
N THR A 63 1.54 17.12 -21.09
CA THR A 63 1.30 16.62 -22.46
C THR A 63 1.49 15.11 -22.58
N PHE A 64 2.49 14.55 -21.89
CA PHE A 64 2.90 13.14 -22.07
C PHE A 64 2.72 12.29 -20.81
N MET A 65 2.95 12.87 -19.63
CA MET A 65 2.88 12.14 -18.36
C MET A 65 1.47 12.21 -17.76
N ASN A 66 0.98 11.09 -17.24
CA ASN A 66 -0.26 11.06 -16.49
C ASN A 66 -0.04 11.57 -15.05
N LYS A 67 -1.05 12.21 -14.47
CA LYS A 67 -0.96 12.84 -13.14
C LYS A 67 -0.76 11.83 -12.01
N ASN A 68 -1.31 10.62 -12.14
CA ASN A 68 -1.19 9.58 -11.11
C ASN A 68 0.25 9.07 -11.00
N SER A 69 0.95 8.87 -12.12
CA SER A 69 2.36 8.53 -12.16
C SER A 69 3.23 9.64 -11.57
N LEU A 70 2.90 10.92 -11.85
CA LEU A 70 3.62 12.04 -11.27
C LEU A 70 3.44 12.12 -9.74
N LYS A 71 2.22 11.90 -9.24
CA LYS A 71 1.94 11.80 -7.80
C LYS A 71 2.72 10.66 -7.15
N ALA A 72 2.79 9.48 -7.79
CA ALA A 72 3.57 8.36 -7.28
C ALA A 72 5.07 8.70 -7.17
N ILE A 73 5.65 9.37 -8.17
CA ILE A 73 7.05 9.83 -8.11
C ILE A 73 7.25 10.79 -6.94
N PHE A 74 6.38 11.81 -6.81
CA PHE A 74 6.48 12.79 -5.73
C PHE A 74 6.26 12.16 -4.35
N ARG A 75 5.40 11.15 -4.24
CA ARG A 75 5.24 10.38 -3.00
C ARG A 75 6.54 9.71 -2.58
N GLU A 76 7.25 9.05 -3.50
CA GLU A 76 8.54 8.43 -3.15
C GLU A 76 9.61 9.47 -2.81
N ILE A 77 9.62 10.61 -3.50
CA ILE A 77 10.50 11.74 -3.14
C ILE A 77 10.18 12.21 -1.70
N MET A 78 8.90 12.40 -1.37
CA MET A 78 8.47 12.80 -0.02
C MET A 78 8.81 11.73 1.03
N SER A 79 8.57 10.46 0.73
CA SER A 79 8.91 9.31 1.59
C SER A 79 10.40 9.29 1.95
N ALA A 80 11.27 9.43 0.94
CA ALA A 80 12.71 9.51 1.16
C ALA A 80 13.11 10.74 1.98
N SER A 81 12.41 11.87 1.78
CA SER A 81 12.65 13.10 2.54
C SER A 81 12.31 12.92 4.01
N ILE A 82 11.14 12.33 4.28
CA ILE A 82 10.69 12.07 5.64
C ILE A 82 11.70 11.16 6.32
N LYS A 83 12.12 10.07 5.68
CA LYS A 83 13.16 9.16 6.22
C LYS A 83 14.46 9.90 6.57
N MET A 84 14.87 10.88 5.75
CA MET A 84 16.06 11.69 5.99
C MET A 84 15.89 12.69 7.14
N GLU A 85 14.69 13.22 7.32
CA GLU A 85 14.35 14.09 8.44
C GLU A 85 14.29 13.27 9.73
N GLU A 86 13.46 12.23 9.76
CA GLU A 86 13.26 11.32 10.90
C GLU A 86 12.74 9.96 10.38
N PRO A 87 13.34 8.83 10.76
CA PRO A 87 12.96 7.54 10.23
C PRO A 87 11.70 6.99 10.93
N LEU A 88 10.54 7.45 10.48
CA LEU A 88 9.25 7.09 11.07
C LEU A 88 8.91 5.60 10.94
N THR A 89 8.18 5.10 11.93
CA THR A 89 7.61 3.75 12.00
C THR A 89 6.10 3.83 11.84
N ILE A 90 5.57 3.05 10.89
CA ILE A 90 4.15 2.97 10.57
C ILE A 90 3.64 1.59 10.97
N SER A 91 2.83 1.53 12.03
CA SER A 91 2.12 0.31 12.44
C SER A 91 0.88 0.11 11.58
N TYR A 92 0.51 -1.12 11.26
CA TYR A 92 -0.65 -1.41 10.43
C TYR A 92 -1.25 -2.78 10.71
N LEU A 93 -2.55 -2.94 10.46
CA LEU A 93 -3.22 -4.24 10.55
C LEU A 93 -2.68 -5.20 9.49
N GLY A 94 -1.83 -6.11 9.93
CA GLY A 94 -1.04 -7.01 9.11
C GLY A 94 -1.77 -8.27 8.66
N PRO A 95 -1.03 -9.26 8.13
CA PRO A 95 0.43 -9.24 7.92
C PRO A 95 0.84 -8.46 6.66
N GLU A 96 2.13 -8.49 6.30
CA GLU A 96 2.64 -7.91 5.07
C GLU A 96 1.88 -8.41 3.83
N ALA A 97 1.71 -7.50 2.86
CA ALA A 97 0.97 -7.67 1.62
C ALA A 97 -0.56 -7.78 1.76
N THR A 98 -1.14 -7.43 2.92
CA THR A 98 -2.57 -7.12 3.00
C THR A 98 -2.91 -5.80 2.30
N PHE A 99 -4.20 -5.50 2.17
CA PHE A 99 -4.65 -4.20 1.66
C PHE A 99 -4.34 -3.05 2.63
N THR A 100 -4.28 -3.31 3.95
CA THR A 100 -3.81 -2.31 4.93
C THR A 100 -2.34 -1.99 4.73
N HIS A 101 -1.50 -3.00 4.47
CA HIS A 101 -0.09 -2.78 4.12
C HIS A 101 0.01 -1.92 2.85
N GLN A 102 -0.77 -2.25 1.82
CA GLN A 102 -0.83 -1.46 0.60
C GLN A 102 -1.26 -0.02 0.87
N ALA A 103 -2.27 0.20 1.72
CA ALA A 103 -2.71 1.54 2.13
C ALA A 103 -1.58 2.33 2.81
N ALA A 104 -0.84 1.69 3.71
CA ALA A 104 0.29 2.31 4.40
C ALA A 104 1.40 2.73 3.41
N ILE A 105 1.75 1.86 2.47
CA ILE A 105 2.75 2.16 1.43
C ILE A 105 2.24 3.23 0.46
N GLU A 106 0.96 3.19 0.08
CA GLU A 106 0.37 4.18 -0.82
C GLU A 106 0.32 5.58 -0.21
N LYS A 107 0.21 5.66 1.12
CA LYS A 107 0.19 6.91 1.87
C LYS A 107 1.59 7.45 2.17
N PHE A 108 2.49 6.60 2.65
CA PHE A 108 3.78 7.02 3.18
C PHE A 108 4.97 6.77 2.24
N GLY A 109 4.74 6.09 1.10
CA GLY A 109 5.78 5.65 0.16
C GLY A 109 6.45 4.35 0.62
N THR A 110 7.65 4.07 0.12
CA THR A 110 8.33 2.78 0.41
C THR A 110 9.55 2.92 1.31
N SER A 111 9.95 4.15 1.66
CA SER A 111 11.24 4.40 2.33
C SER A 111 11.19 4.27 3.85
N LEU A 112 10.00 4.26 4.48
CA LEU A 112 9.84 4.24 5.94
C LEU A 112 9.86 2.82 6.51
N TYR A 113 9.76 2.70 7.84
CA TYR A 113 9.60 1.41 8.50
C TYR A 113 8.13 1.05 8.63
N TYR A 114 7.81 -0.22 8.35
CA TYR A 114 6.44 -0.75 8.38
C TYR A 114 6.38 -1.93 9.33
N GLN A 115 5.55 -1.81 10.36
CA GLN A 115 5.38 -2.83 11.39
C GLN A 115 4.00 -3.48 11.29
N PRO A 116 3.91 -4.77 10.91
CA PRO A 116 2.63 -5.47 10.87
C PRO A 116 2.20 -5.90 12.27
N GLU A 117 0.94 -5.61 12.60
CA GLU A 117 0.30 -6.08 13.84
C GLU A 117 -0.80 -7.10 13.57
N GLU A 118 -1.10 -7.93 14.57
CA GLU A 118 -2.11 -9.00 14.45
C GLU A 118 -3.54 -8.48 14.65
N SER A 119 -3.71 -7.39 15.39
CA SER A 119 -5.02 -6.80 15.69
C SER A 119 -5.03 -5.28 15.51
N ILE A 120 -6.24 -4.71 15.39
CA ILE A 120 -6.41 -3.25 15.36
C ILE A 120 -6.04 -2.64 16.71
N GLU A 121 -6.30 -3.34 17.82
CA GLU A 121 -5.94 -2.90 19.17
C GLU A 121 -4.43 -2.72 19.32
N ASP A 122 -3.64 -3.66 18.79
CA ASP A 122 -2.18 -3.55 18.80
C ASP A 122 -1.68 -2.32 18.02
N VAL A 123 -2.31 -1.99 16.88
CA VAL A 123 -1.97 -0.78 16.10
C VAL A 123 -2.27 0.50 16.89
N PHE A 124 -3.41 0.55 17.59
CA PHE A 124 -3.74 1.68 18.46
C PHE A 124 -2.74 1.79 19.63
N PHE A 125 -2.46 0.66 20.28
CA PHE A 125 -1.54 0.57 21.40
C PHE A 125 -0.13 1.01 21.01
N ASP A 126 0.39 0.59 19.86
CA ASP A 126 1.70 1.01 19.38
C ASP A 126 1.81 2.52 19.21
N VAL A 127 0.76 3.15 18.67
CA VAL A 127 0.71 4.60 18.51
C VAL A 127 0.59 5.30 19.86
N GLU A 128 -0.21 4.78 20.80
CA GLU A 128 -0.34 5.36 22.13
C GLU A 128 0.94 5.26 22.97
N GLN A 129 1.72 4.20 22.78
CA GLN A 129 2.94 3.93 23.53
C GLN A 129 4.22 4.44 22.85
N ASP A 130 4.10 5.26 21.79
CA ASP A 130 5.24 5.76 20.99
C ASP A 130 6.14 4.64 20.41
N ARG A 131 5.56 3.46 20.16
CA ARG A 131 6.24 2.36 19.44
C ARG A 131 6.15 2.52 17.93
N ALA A 132 5.12 3.22 17.47
CA ALA A 132 4.98 3.68 16.10
C ALA A 132 4.56 5.15 16.08
N ASP A 133 5.05 5.91 15.10
CA ASP A 133 4.68 7.31 14.91
C ASP A 133 3.25 7.44 14.39
N PHE A 134 2.84 6.50 13.53
CA PHE A 134 1.51 6.44 12.93
C PHE A 134 0.99 5.01 12.84
N GLY A 135 -0.33 4.88 12.83
CA GLY A 135 -1.04 3.62 12.62
C GLY A 135 -1.93 3.69 11.37
N VAL A 136 -2.10 2.58 10.66
CA VAL A 136 -3.05 2.47 9.54
C VAL A 136 -4.06 1.37 9.81
N VAL A 137 -5.33 1.75 9.86
CA VAL A 137 -6.45 0.86 10.22
C VAL A 137 -7.63 1.02 9.24
N PRO A 138 -8.33 -0.08 8.88
CA PRO A 138 -9.52 0.02 8.04
C PRO A 138 -10.69 0.58 8.86
N ILE A 139 -11.53 1.41 8.24
CA ILE A 139 -12.76 1.93 8.88
C ILE A 139 -14.03 1.51 8.14
N GLU A 140 -13.97 1.38 6.82
CA GLU A 140 -15.15 1.12 6.01
C GLU A 140 -14.76 0.44 4.70
N ASN A 141 -15.52 -0.59 4.30
CA ASN A 141 -15.45 -1.19 2.98
C ASN A 141 -16.79 -1.01 2.25
N SER A 142 -16.75 -0.65 0.97
CA SER A 142 -17.96 -0.36 0.18
C SER A 142 -18.91 -1.56 -0.02
N ILE A 143 -18.45 -2.79 0.25
CA ILE A 143 -19.23 -4.02 0.14
C ILE A 143 -19.62 -4.56 1.52
N GLU A 144 -18.69 -4.58 2.47
CA GLU A 144 -18.86 -5.21 3.79
C GLU A 144 -19.40 -4.24 4.85
N GLY A 145 -19.34 -2.93 4.59
CA GLY A 145 -19.75 -1.89 5.52
C GLY A 145 -18.65 -1.49 6.48
N VAL A 146 -19.06 -1.00 7.65
CA VAL A 146 -18.18 -0.37 8.64
C VAL A 146 -17.44 -1.42 9.46
N VAL A 147 -16.15 -1.16 9.73
CA VAL A 147 -15.34 -1.93 10.67
C VAL A 147 -15.59 -1.38 12.08
N ASN A 148 -16.63 -1.88 12.75
CA ASN A 148 -17.08 -1.38 14.07
C ASN A 148 -15.96 -1.37 15.11
N TYR A 149 -15.09 -2.38 15.10
CA TYR A 149 -14.01 -2.47 16.08
C TYR A 149 -13.03 -1.28 16.02
N THR A 150 -12.78 -0.72 14.83
CA THR A 150 -11.99 0.51 14.69
C THR A 150 -12.69 1.71 15.33
N LEU A 151 -14.02 1.81 15.21
CA LEU A 151 -14.80 2.86 15.86
C LEU A 151 -14.77 2.73 17.38
N ASP A 152 -14.93 1.51 17.89
CA ASP A 152 -14.90 1.22 19.33
C ASP A 152 -13.55 1.61 19.94
N MET A 153 -12.46 1.45 19.20
CA MET A 153 -11.12 1.83 19.68
C MET A 153 -10.95 3.33 19.87
N PHE A 154 -11.56 4.16 19.01
CA PHE A 154 -11.55 5.61 19.20
C PHE A 154 -12.31 6.09 20.44
N VAL A 155 -13.23 5.29 20.98
CA VAL A 155 -13.97 5.65 22.21
C VAL A 155 -13.05 5.64 23.44
N ASN A 156 -12.12 4.68 23.49
CA ASN A 156 -11.28 4.43 24.66
C ASN A 156 -9.83 4.91 24.47
N SER A 157 -9.49 5.48 23.32
CA SER A 157 -8.14 5.90 22.96
C SER A 157 -8.02 7.41 22.82
N ASN A 158 -6.84 7.95 23.09
CA ASN A 158 -6.53 9.35 22.85
C ASN A 158 -5.97 9.64 21.45
N VAL A 159 -5.73 8.60 20.63
CA VAL A 159 -5.21 8.79 19.26
C VAL A 159 -6.18 9.60 18.40
N LYS A 160 -5.62 10.31 17.43
CA LYS A 160 -6.34 11.19 16.51
C LYS A 160 -6.25 10.66 15.10
N ILE A 161 -7.29 10.92 14.33
CA ILE A 161 -7.28 10.71 12.88
C ILE A 161 -6.52 11.89 12.27
N VAL A 162 -5.38 11.61 11.67
CA VAL A 162 -4.52 12.64 11.02
C VAL A 162 -4.70 12.64 9.50
N SER A 163 -5.13 11.52 8.93
CA SER A 163 -5.37 11.43 7.49
C SER A 163 -6.27 10.24 7.15
N GLU A 164 -6.62 10.14 5.88
CA GLU A 164 -7.35 9.01 5.31
C GLU A 164 -6.78 8.62 3.96
N ILE A 165 -7.03 7.37 3.56
CA ILE A 165 -6.70 6.87 2.23
C ILE A 165 -7.77 5.88 1.76
N MET A 166 -8.16 6.00 0.49
CA MET A 166 -9.10 5.11 -0.18
C MET A 166 -8.30 4.16 -1.08
N VAL A 167 -8.44 2.85 -0.90
CA VAL A 167 -7.75 1.85 -1.72
C VAL A 167 -8.76 1.01 -2.49
N ASP A 168 -8.56 0.93 -3.80
CA ASP A 168 -9.30 0.02 -4.68
C ASP A 168 -8.88 -1.43 -4.40
N ILE A 169 -9.82 -2.22 -3.90
CA ILE A 169 -9.58 -3.62 -3.55
C ILE A 169 -9.74 -4.46 -4.81
N LYS A 170 -8.60 -4.90 -5.32
CA LYS A 170 -8.49 -5.82 -6.46
C LYS A 170 -8.05 -7.18 -6.00
N HIS A 171 -8.92 -8.17 -6.18
CA HIS A 171 -8.62 -9.56 -5.86
C HIS A 171 -7.96 -10.22 -7.05
N ASN A 172 -6.82 -10.89 -6.82
CA ASN A 172 -6.05 -11.55 -7.86
C ASN A 172 -5.89 -13.03 -7.51
N LEU A 173 -5.99 -13.90 -8.51
CA LEU A 173 -5.70 -15.31 -8.34
C LEU A 173 -4.20 -15.54 -8.55
N LEU A 174 -3.54 -16.00 -7.49
CA LEU A 174 -2.08 -16.19 -7.43
C LEU A 174 -1.75 -17.68 -7.25
N SER A 175 -0.71 -18.18 -7.92
CA SER A 175 -0.23 -19.56 -7.70
C SER A 175 1.24 -19.73 -8.12
N LYS A 176 1.91 -20.77 -7.63
CA LYS A 176 3.20 -21.22 -8.18
C LYS A 176 3.05 -21.89 -9.55
N SER A 177 1.86 -22.39 -9.88
CA SER A 177 1.57 -22.87 -11.22
C SER A 177 1.43 -21.69 -12.21
N ASN A 178 1.58 -21.98 -13.50
CA ASN A 178 1.27 -21.06 -14.59
C ASN A 178 -0.09 -21.37 -15.25
N SER A 179 -0.76 -22.46 -14.84
CA SER A 179 -1.99 -22.91 -15.46
C SER A 179 -3.12 -23.05 -14.45
N LEU A 180 -4.29 -22.54 -14.82
CA LEU A 180 -5.54 -22.72 -14.07
C LEU A 180 -5.93 -24.21 -13.93
N SER A 181 -5.58 -25.06 -14.91
CA SER A 181 -5.94 -26.48 -14.90
C SER A 181 -5.23 -27.29 -13.82
N GLU A 182 -4.13 -26.78 -13.26
CA GLU A 182 -3.36 -27.44 -12.20
C GLU A 182 -3.91 -27.15 -10.80
N ILE A 183 -4.82 -26.19 -10.68
CA ILE A 183 -5.35 -25.71 -9.40
C ILE A 183 -6.43 -26.64 -8.88
N LYS A 184 -6.19 -27.20 -7.69
CA LYS A 184 -7.11 -28.10 -6.96
C LYS A 184 -7.71 -27.45 -5.72
N ALA A 185 -7.05 -26.47 -5.15
CA ALA A 185 -7.51 -25.75 -3.96
C ALA A 185 -7.28 -24.25 -4.09
N VAL A 186 -8.23 -23.46 -3.60
CA VAL A 186 -8.14 -21.99 -3.55
C VAL A 186 -8.27 -21.53 -2.11
N TYR A 187 -7.27 -20.84 -1.61
CA TYR A 187 -7.23 -20.29 -0.25
C TYR A 187 -7.53 -18.79 -0.27
N SER A 188 -8.30 -18.29 0.70
CA SER A 188 -8.35 -16.85 1.00
C SER A 188 -9.05 -16.56 2.33
N HIS A 189 -9.21 -15.27 2.65
CA HIS A 189 -10.13 -14.84 3.69
C HIS A 189 -11.59 -15.12 3.26
N PRO A 190 -12.51 -15.49 4.17
CA PRO A 190 -13.91 -15.75 3.83
C PRO A 190 -14.56 -14.66 2.98
N ASN A 191 -14.28 -13.39 3.30
CA ASN A 191 -14.83 -12.27 2.54
C ASN A 191 -14.33 -12.22 1.10
N ALA A 192 -13.03 -12.48 0.87
CA ALA A 192 -12.45 -12.50 -0.47
C ALA A 192 -12.96 -13.69 -1.30
N LEU A 193 -13.14 -14.86 -0.69
CA LEU A 193 -13.80 -16.00 -1.35
C LEU A 193 -15.24 -15.66 -1.74
N GLY A 194 -16.00 -15.03 -0.82
CA GLY A 194 -17.36 -14.59 -1.05
C GLY A 194 -17.47 -13.57 -2.18
N GLN A 195 -16.51 -12.64 -2.27
CA GLN A 195 -16.46 -11.60 -3.30
C GLN A 195 -16.01 -12.11 -4.68
N CYS A 196 -15.46 -13.32 -4.80
CA CYS A 196 -14.97 -13.87 -6.08
C CYS A 196 -15.74 -15.13 -6.50
N LYS A 197 -16.90 -15.39 -5.88
CA LYS A 197 -17.63 -16.66 -5.98
C LYS A 197 -18.06 -16.98 -7.40
N ASN A 198 -18.56 -15.99 -8.16
CA ASN A 198 -19.02 -16.23 -9.52
C ASN A 198 -17.85 -16.54 -10.46
N TRP A 199 -16.74 -15.81 -10.31
CA TRP A 199 -15.54 -16.08 -11.09
C TRP A 199 -14.98 -17.49 -10.82
N LEU A 200 -14.89 -17.89 -9.54
CA LEU A 200 -14.42 -19.21 -9.13
C LEU A 200 -15.31 -20.33 -9.68
N LYS A 201 -16.64 -20.19 -9.56
CA LYS A 201 -17.59 -21.18 -10.09
C LYS A 201 -17.45 -21.38 -11.60
N LYS A 202 -17.11 -20.32 -12.34
CA LYS A 202 -16.96 -20.37 -13.80
C LYS A 202 -15.62 -20.98 -14.25
N HIS A 203 -14.52 -20.65 -13.56
CA HIS A 203 -13.17 -21.00 -14.04
C HIS A 203 -12.51 -22.15 -13.28
N LEU A 204 -12.90 -22.36 -12.02
CA LEU A 204 -12.37 -23.40 -11.14
C LEU A 204 -13.51 -24.16 -10.43
N PRO A 205 -14.49 -24.73 -11.17
CA PRO A 205 -15.67 -25.37 -10.58
C PRO A 205 -15.36 -26.57 -9.68
N ASN A 206 -14.19 -27.21 -9.89
CA ASN A 206 -13.77 -28.41 -9.16
C ASN A 206 -12.75 -28.10 -8.05
N ALA A 207 -12.34 -26.84 -7.87
CA ALA A 207 -11.38 -26.49 -6.84
C ALA A 207 -12.06 -26.41 -5.47
N ILE A 208 -11.39 -26.94 -4.45
CA ILE A 208 -11.84 -26.85 -3.06
C ILE A 208 -11.53 -25.44 -2.54
N LEU A 209 -12.53 -24.76 -1.97
CA LEU A 209 -12.33 -23.45 -1.37
C LEU A 209 -11.99 -23.61 0.11
N LEU A 210 -10.90 -23.01 0.57
CA LEU A 210 -10.37 -23.15 1.93
C LEU A 210 -10.16 -21.78 2.56
N GLU A 211 -10.72 -21.60 3.76
CA GLU A 211 -10.67 -20.34 4.49
C GLU A 211 -9.35 -20.20 5.27
N THR A 212 -8.89 -18.96 5.39
CA THR A 212 -7.69 -18.57 6.13
C THR A 212 -7.92 -17.25 6.85
N ALA A 213 -7.08 -16.95 7.84
CA ALA A 213 -7.19 -15.72 8.63
C ALA A 213 -6.93 -14.43 7.81
N SER A 214 -6.23 -14.49 6.68
CA SER A 214 -6.00 -13.33 5.82
C SER A 214 -5.65 -13.72 4.38
N THR A 215 -5.88 -12.80 3.44
CA THR A 215 -5.50 -12.99 2.03
C THR A 215 -3.99 -13.19 1.85
N ALA A 216 -3.18 -12.50 2.64
CA ALA A 216 -1.73 -12.68 2.67
C ALA A 216 -1.32 -14.06 3.22
N LYS A 217 -2.01 -14.57 4.25
CA LYS A 217 -1.78 -15.94 4.75
C LYS A 217 -2.09 -16.99 3.68
N ALA A 218 -3.17 -16.80 2.91
CA ALA A 218 -3.49 -17.66 1.78
C ALA A 218 -2.38 -17.67 0.72
N ALA A 219 -1.84 -16.50 0.37
CA ALA A 219 -0.71 -16.42 -0.57
C ALA A 219 0.53 -17.17 -0.05
N LYS A 220 0.85 -17.02 1.24
CA LYS A 220 1.94 -17.77 1.89
C LYS A 220 1.73 -19.29 1.86
N ILE A 221 0.49 -19.76 1.92
CA ILE A 221 0.15 -21.19 1.78
C ILE A 221 0.31 -21.63 0.33
N ALA A 222 -0.26 -20.91 -0.63
CA ALA A 222 -0.17 -21.22 -2.06
C ALA A 222 1.29 -21.22 -2.58
N ALA A 223 2.19 -20.46 -1.94
CA ALA A 223 3.61 -20.47 -2.26
C ALA A 223 4.31 -21.82 -1.99
N LYS A 224 3.72 -22.68 -1.15
CA LYS A 224 4.28 -23.97 -0.76
C LYS A 224 3.72 -25.16 -1.56
N ASP A 225 2.64 -24.97 -2.32
CA ASP A 225 1.96 -26.03 -3.05
C ASP A 225 1.57 -25.56 -4.46
N LYS A 226 2.12 -26.21 -5.48
CA LYS A 226 1.85 -25.88 -6.90
C LYS A 226 0.39 -26.11 -7.30
N SER A 227 -0.34 -26.98 -6.61
CA SER A 227 -1.75 -27.24 -6.86
C SER A 227 -2.69 -26.29 -6.10
N ALA A 228 -2.14 -25.43 -5.26
CA ALA A 228 -2.88 -24.41 -4.55
C ALA A 228 -2.83 -23.06 -5.28
N ALA A 229 -3.93 -22.34 -5.21
CA ALA A 229 -3.99 -20.92 -5.53
C ALA A 229 -4.44 -20.11 -4.32
N ALA A 230 -4.16 -18.82 -4.33
CA ALA A 230 -4.63 -17.87 -3.35
C ALA A 230 -5.37 -16.73 -4.02
N ILE A 231 -6.44 -16.24 -3.39
CA ILE A 231 -7.01 -14.94 -3.73
C ILE A 231 -6.36 -13.91 -2.81
N SER A 232 -5.64 -12.94 -3.39
CA SER A 232 -4.93 -11.93 -2.60
C SER A 232 -4.69 -10.63 -3.36
N SER A 233 -4.07 -9.67 -2.66
CA SER A 233 -3.57 -8.43 -3.24
C SER A 233 -2.46 -8.74 -4.26
N LEU A 234 -2.21 -7.79 -5.16
CA LEU A 234 -1.11 -7.93 -6.11
C LEU A 234 0.26 -7.89 -5.41
N ALA A 235 0.38 -7.17 -4.28
CA ALA A 235 1.62 -7.11 -3.51
C ALA A 235 2.09 -8.50 -3.04
N ALA A 236 1.14 -9.40 -2.74
CA ALA A 236 1.46 -10.75 -2.30
C ALA A 236 2.11 -11.60 -3.41
N SER A 237 1.93 -11.26 -4.69
CA SER A 237 2.58 -11.99 -5.78
C SER A 237 4.10 -11.79 -5.75
N SER A 238 4.53 -10.54 -5.57
CA SER A 238 5.94 -10.20 -5.48
C SER A 238 6.58 -10.72 -4.19
N LEU A 239 5.88 -10.58 -3.07
CA LEU A 239 6.40 -11.00 -1.75
C LEU A 239 6.61 -12.51 -1.66
N TYR A 240 5.71 -13.31 -2.22
CA TYR A 240 5.74 -14.77 -2.13
C TYR A 240 6.17 -15.47 -3.43
N ASP A 241 6.66 -14.72 -4.42
CA ASP A 241 7.11 -15.21 -5.72
C ASP A 241 6.03 -16.08 -6.41
N LEU A 242 4.81 -15.55 -6.51
CA LEU A 242 3.66 -16.22 -7.13
C LEU A 242 3.36 -15.62 -8.50
N ASN A 243 2.96 -16.49 -9.44
CA ASN A 243 2.42 -16.05 -10.72
C ASN A 243 1.01 -15.51 -10.53
N VAL A 244 0.68 -14.47 -11.30
CA VAL A 244 -0.67 -13.92 -11.37
C VAL A 244 -1.43 -14.63 -12.48
N LEU A 245 -2.30 -15.58 -12.12
CA LEU A 245 -3.10 -16.33 -13.08
C LEU A 245 -4.28 -15.51 -13.63
N ALA A 246 -4.87 -14.66 -12.79
CA ALA A 246 -5.93 -13.74 -13.17
C ALA A 246 -5.93 -12.50 -12.28
N LYS A 247 -6.16 -11.33 -12.89
CA LYS A 247 -6.25 -10.04 -12.19
C LYS A 247 -7.70 -9.59 -12.09
N GLY A 248 -8.06 -8.97 -10.97
CA GLY A 248 -9.38 -8.35 -10.78
C GLY A 248 -10.54 -9.34 -10.93
N ILE A 249 -10.53 -10.41 -10.12
CA ILE A 249 -11.51 -11.50 -10.18
C ILE A 249 -12.74 -11.26 -9.27
N GLU A 250 -12.83 -10.10 -8.64
CA GLU A 250 -13.98 -9.73 -7.83
C GLU A 250 -15.28 -9.63 -8.65
N ASP A 251 -16.39 -10.10 -8.07
CA ASP A 251 -17.69 -10.16 -8.71
C ASP A 251 -18.34 -8.76 -8.85
N LYS A 252 -17.98 -7.83 -7.96
CA LYS A 252 -18.47 -6.44 -7.97
C LYS A 252 -17.33 -5.49 -8.29
N ILE A 253 -17.56 -4.64 -9.29
CA ILE A 253 -16.70 -3.51 -9.62
C ILE A 253 -16.94 -2.40 -8.57
N ASN A 254 -15.93 -1.57 -8.28
CA ASN A 254 -15.95 -0.50 -7.27
C ASN A 254 -15.91 -1.00 -5.80
N ASN A 255 -15.11 -2.03 -5.53
CA ASN A 255 -14.75 -2.41 -4.17
C ASN A 255 -13.66 -1.47 -3.65
N VAL A 256 -13.99 -0.63 -2.67
CA VAL A 256 -13.08 0.37 -2.11
C VAL A 256 -13.10 0.25 -0.60
N THR A 257 -11.91 0.26 0.01
CA THR A 257 -11.78 0.34 1.47
C THR A 257 -11.20 1.69 1.85
N ARG A 258 -11.85 2.36 2.80
CA ARG A 258 -11.35 3.55 3.48
C ARG A 258 -10.51 3.10 4.66
N PHE A 259 -9.28 3.59 4.70
CA PHE A 259 -8.36 3.43 5.81
C PHE A 259 -8.11 4.79 6.46
N LEU A 260 -7.94 4.77 7.77
CA LEU A 260 -7.55 5.93 8.55
C LEU A 260 -6.07 5.83 8.90
N VAL A 261 -5.41 6.97 8.85
CA VAL A 261 -4.10 7.17 9.45
C VAL A 261 -4.32 7.77 10.83
N ILE A 262 -3.85 7.09 11.87
CA ILE A 262 -3.92 7.52 13.25
C ILE A 262 -2.56 7.97 13.75
N GLY A 263 -2.54 8.95 14.66
CA GLY A 263 -1.33 9.47 15.31
C GLY A 263 -1.68 10.15 16.63
N LYS A 264 -0.68 10.53 17.43
CA LYS A 264 -0.91 11.29 18.67
C LYS A 264 -1.30 12.75 18.46
N HIS A 265 -0.88 13.34 17.34
CA HIS A 265 -0.97 14.77 17.05
C HIS A 265 -1.41 15.02 15.62
#